data_AF-A0A660E172-F1
#
_entry.id   AF-A0A660E172-F1
#
_cell.length_a   1.000
_cell.length_b   1.000
_cell.length_c   1.000
_cell.angle_alpha   90.00
_cell.angle_beta   90.00
_cell.angle_gamma   90.00
#
_symmetry.space_group_name_H-M   'P 1'
#
loop_
_entity.id
_entity.type
_entity.pdbx_description
1 polymer ?
#
loop_
_entity_poly.entity_id
_entity_poly.type
_entity_poly.pdbx_seq_one_letter_code
_entity_poly.pdbx_strand_id
1 'polypeptide(L)'
;MTTDYKIKVQNVTKEFDLFKTRSDQLKAFFSLSNQPIPEFWALKGISLEVHAGETLGLIGVNGSGKSTLSNIISGVIPQTTGIVDVRGETSIVAIKSGLRGQLTGLENIRLKALMMGMTNQEIDGMLDDVVAFADIGDFLYQPVKSYSSGMKSRLGFAIAVHINPDILIIDEALSVGDDTFYQKCVEKIKEFKDEGKTIIFVSHSLKQIEMICDRVAWIQYGDLKQIGATEPVVKEYREFIKWFKALSKKDKRKYQKEAKEKQKHFDIKAYQEEVTAERQAAEPDNPHVAKDVQHDFYSSVISETMPLRTKIFSWALLIVLVFLMLVNVSGHSLTNVVSNPSSILHPTSTLVGPGVTKSVK
;
A
#
# COMPACT_ATOMS: atom_id res chain seq x y z
N MET A 1 -23.99 6.65 19.28
CA MET A 1 -23.06 5.57 19.64
C MET A 1 -21.67 6.04 19.28
N THR A 2 -20.91 6.51 20.27
CA THR A 2 -19.52 6.94 20.10
C THR A 2 -18.70 5.74 19.66
N THR A 3 -18.27 5.74 18.41
CA THR A 3 -17.41 4.69 17.86
C THR A 3 -16.01 4.88 18.43
N ASP A 4 -15.68 4.08 19.44
CA ASP A 4 -14.45 4.13 20.23
C ASP A 4 -13.27 3.45 19.52
N TYR A 5 -13.04 3.74 18.24
CA TYR A 5 -11.87 3.20 17.51
C TYR A 5 -11.02 4.33 16.92
N LYS A 6 -9.71 4.07 16.83
CA LYS A 6 -8.74 4.87 16.10
C LYS A 6 -8.50 4.31 14.69
N ILE A 7 -8.52 2.98 14.56
CA ILE A 7 -8.42 2.26 13.27
C ILE A 7 -9.52 1.20 13.22
N LYS A 8 -10.28 1.17 12.13
CA LYS A 8 -11.26 0.14 11.82
C LYS A 8 -10.97 -0.46 10.45
N VAL A 9 -10.82 -1.78 10.43
CA VAL A 9 -10.65 -2.60 9.24
C VAL A 9 -11.84 -3.55 9.21
N GLN A 10 -12.63 -3.53 8.14
CA GLN A 10 -13.84 -4.35 8.04
C GLN A 10 -13.91 -5.06 6.69
N ASN A 11 -13.89 -6.39 6.74
CA ASN A 11 -13.96 -7.30 5.60
C ASN A 11 -12.94 -6.98 4.51
N VAL A 12 -11.75 -6.54 4.93
CA VAL A 12 -10.72 -6.05 4.01
C VAL A 12 -10.07 -7.21 3.27
N THR A 13 -10.09 -7.12 1.95
CA THR A 13 -9.42 -8.06 1.06
C THR A 13 -8.34 -7.35 0.27
N LYS A 14 -7.33 -8.11 -0.16
CA LYS A 14 -6.31 -7.58 -1.06
C LYS A 14 -5.85 -8.65 -2.02
N GLU A 15 -6.04 -8.34 -3.29
CA GLU A 15 -5.62 -9.12 -4.44
C GLU A 15 -4.38 -8.51 -5.10
N PHE A 16 -3.55 -9.37 -5.66
CA PHE A 16 -2.40 -9.00 -6.49
C PHE A 16 -2.36 -9.84 -7.76
N ASP A 17 -2.17 -9.15 -8.88
CA ASP A 17 -1.91 -9.78 -10.18
C ASP A 17 -0.50 -10.38 -10.24
N LEU A 18 -0.40 -11.63 -10.67
CA LEU A 18 0.86 -12.34 -10.88
C LEU A 18 1.25 -12.30 -12.36
N PHE A 19 1.57 -11.10 -12.86
CA PHE A 19 2.17 -10.95 -14.19
C PHE A 19 3.57 -11.58 -14.22
N LYS A 20 3.85 -12.42 -15.23
CA LYS A 20 5.18 -13.00 -15.42
C LYS A 20 6.13 -12.02 -16.10
N THR A 21 5.62 -11.20 -17.01
CA THR A 21 6.41 -10.24 -17.79
C THR A 21 5.69 -8.90 -17.95
N ARG A 22 6.46 -7.83 -18.21
CA ARG A 22 5.89 -6.51 -18.58
C ARG A 22 5.05 -6.56 -19.86
N SER A 23 5.38 -7.48 -20.78
CA SER A 23 4.59 -7.67 -22.00
C SER A 23 3.18 -8.18 -21.69
N ASP A 24 3.05 -9.07 -20.70
CA ASP A 24 1.74 -9.59 -20.28
C ASP A 24 0.88 -8.47 -19.68
N GLN A 25 1.50 -7.58 -18.90
CA GLN A 25 0.84 -6.39 -18.35
C GLN A 25 0.30 -5.47 -19.46
N LEU A 26 1.11 -5.20 -20.50
CA LEU A 26 0.66 -4.39 -21.65
C LEU A 26 -0.44 -5.09 -22.46
N LYS A 27 -0.33 -6.40 -22.69
CA LYS A 27 -1.36 -7.17 -23.41
C LYS A 27 -2.68 -7.18 -22.65
N ALA A 28 -2.65 -7.32 -21.33
CA ALA A 28 -3.82 -7.21 -20.47
C ALA A 28 -4.44 -5.80 -20.57
N PHE A 29 -3.63 -4.75 -20.46
CA PHE A 29 -4.08 -3.37 -20.57
C PHE A 29 -4.81 -3.08 -21.90
N PHE A 30 -4.27 -3.56 -23.02
CA PHE A 30 -4.89 -3.39 -24.34
C PHE A 30 -5.97 -4.44 -24.66
N SER A 31 -6.33 -5.30 -23.70
CA SER A 31 -7.26 -6.43 -23.92
C SER A 31 -6.87 -7.32 -25.12
N LEU A 32 -5.56 -7.42 -25.40
CA LEU A 32 -4.97 -8.20 -26.50
C LEU A 32 -4.72 -9.67 -26.09
N SER A 33 -4.98 -10.02 -24.84
CA SER A 33 -4.83 -11.38 -24.31
C SER A 33 -6.15 -11.84 -23.68
N ASN A 34 -6.63 -13.01 -24.10
CA ASN A 34 -7.78 -13.68 -23.51
C ASN A 34 -7.40 -14.65 -22.37
N GLN A 35 -6.11 -14.73 -22.01
CA GLN A 35 -5.72 -15.58 -20.88
C GLN A 35 -6.00 -14.87 -19.55
N PRO A 36 -6.65 -15.54 -18.59
CA PRO A 36 -6.89 -14.98 -17.27
C PRO A 36 -5.54 -14.70 -16.59
N ILE A 37 -5.44 -13.52 -15.98
CA ILE A 37 -4.27 -13.12 -15.21
C ILE A 37 -4.28 -13.98 -13.95
N PRO A 38 -3.18 -14.69 -13.61
CA PRO A 38 -3.17 -15.44 -12.36
C PRO A 38 -3.20 -14.45 -11.20
N GLU A 39 -4.17 -14.60 -10.31
CA GLU A 39 -4.35 -13.72 -9.16
C GLU A 39 -3.92 -14.41 -7.85
N PHE A 40 -3.67 -13.60 -6.83
CA PHE A 40 -3.34 -14.06 -5.49
C PHE A 40 -3.94 -13.14 -4.42
N TRP A 41 -4.70 -13.73 -3.49
CA TRP A 41 -5.28 -13.02 -2.36
C TRP A 41 -4.33 -12.99 -1.17
N ALA A 42 -3.70 -11.83 -0.96
CA ALA A 42 -2.84 -11.56 0.18
C ALA A 42 -3.63 -11.41 1.49
N LEU A 43 -4.85 -10.85 1.42
CA LEU A 43 -5.81 -10.73 2.52
C LEU A 43 -7.19 -11.21 2.07
N LYS A 44 -7.89 -11.94 2.94
CA LYS A 44 -9.12 -12.68 2.64
C LYS A 44 -10.24 -12.35 3.61
N GLY A 45 -10.50 -11.06 3.82
CA GLY A 45 -11.62 -10.61 4.65
C GLY A 45 -11.21 -10.35 6.09
N ILE A 46 -10.18 -9.54 6.29
CA ILE A 46 -9.71 -9.16 7.63
C ILE A 46 -10.67 -8.15 8.24
N SER A 47 -11.14 -8.43 9.45
CA SER A 47 -11.93 -7.50 10.27
C SER A 47 -11.27 -7.33 11.64
N LEU A 48 -10.90 -6.11 12.00
CA LEU A 48 -10.34 -5.75 13.31
C LEU A 48 -10.55 -4.28 13.65
N GLU A 49 -10.46 -3.97 14.94
CA GLU A 49 -10.51 -2.60 15.47
C GLU A 49 -9.35 -2.38 16.44
N VAL A 50 -8.76 -1.18 16.37
CA VAL A 50 -7.70 -0.69 17.26
C VAL A 50 -8.18 0.58 17.94
N HIS A 51 -8.10 0.60 19.27
CA HIS A 51 -8.51 1.72 20.10
C HIS A 51 -7.39 2.77 20.20
N ALA A 52 -7.75 3.99 20.60
CA ALA A 52 -6.76 5.04 20.82
C ALA A 52 -5.80 4.66 21.97
N GLY A 53 -4.51 4.92 21.81
CA GLY A 53 -3.46 4.57 22.78
C GLY A 53 -3.08 3.09 22.82
N GLU A 54 -3.74 2.25 22.02
CA GLU A 54 -3.47 0.82 21.97
C GLU A 54 -2.24 0.52 21.09
N THR A 55 -1.41 -0.42 21.53
CA THR A 55 -0.38 -1.04 20.69
C THR A 55 -0.81 -2.44 20.23
N LEU A 56 -1.13 -2.56 18.94
CA LEU A 56 -1.51 -3.82 18.29
C LEU A 56 -0.31 -4.47 17.60
N GLY A 57 0.07 -5.65 18.04
CA GLY A 57 1.08 -6.49 17.40
C GLY A 57 0.52 -7.29 16.23
N LEU A 58 1.16 -7.29 15.06
CA LEU A 58 0.83 -8.20 13.96
C LEU A 58 1.84 -9.35 13.91
N ILE A 59 1.36 -10.59 14.10
CA ILE A 59 2.19 -11.80 14.06
C ILE A 59 1.71 -12.79 13.00
N GLY A 60 2.60 -13.68 12.59
CA GLY A 60 2.34 -14.66 11.54
C GLY A 60 3.58 -15.02 10.73
N VAL A 61 3.51 -16.11 9.98
CA VAL A 61 4.62 -16.58 9.13
C VAL A 61 4.91 -15.63 7.97
N ASN A 62 6.05 -15.81 7.30
CA ASN A 62 6.41 -15.01 6.12
C ASN A 62 5.38 -15.25 5.00
N GLY A 63 4.93 -14.16 4.37
CA GLY A 63 3.87 -14.21 3.36
C GLY A 63 2.47 -14.40 3.95
N SER A 64 2.27 -14.19 5.25
CA SER A 64 0.94 -14.29 5.86
C SER A 64 0.01 -13.11 5.57
N GLY A 65 0.53 -11.95 5.16
CA GLY A 65 -0.26 -10.75 4.89
C GLY A 65 -0.03 -9.57 5.84
N LYS A 66 0.83 -9.70 6.88
CA LYS A 66 1.11 -8.62 7.86
C LYS A 66 1.48 -7.29 7.23
N SER A 67 2.54 -7.27 6.40
CA SER A 67 2.99 -6.05 5.72
C SER A 67 1.97 -5.54 4.71
N THR A 68 1.14 -6.42 4.13
CA THR A 68 0.04 -5.98 3.26
C THR A 68 -1.01 -5.22 4.07
N LEU A 69 -1.40 -5.75 5.23
CA LEU A 69 -2.36 -5.10 6.12
C LEU A 69 -1.81 -3.80 6.69
N SER A 70 -0.56 -3.77 7.15
CA SER A 70 0.07 -2.54 7.66
C SER A 70 0.18 -1.46 6.59
N ASN A 71 0.48 -1.82 5.33
CA ASN A 71 0.51 -0.88 4.20
C ASN A 71 -0.89 -0.38 3.80
N ILE A 72 -1.93 -1.16 4.03
CA ILE A 72 -3.32 -0.72 3.82
C ILE A 72 -3.73 0.28 4.92
N ILE A 73 -3.43 -0.04 6.18
CA ILE A 73 -3.71 0.85 7.31
C ILE A 73 -2.94 2.18 7.18
N SER A 74 -1.70 2.16 6.66
CA SER A 74 -0.90 3.37 6.42
C SER A 74 -1.32 4.17 5.18
N GLY A 75 -2.25 3.66 4.37
CA GLY A 75 -2.65 4.29 3.11
C GLY A 75 -1.59 4.19 1.99
N VAL A 76 -0.53 3.39 2.16
CA VAL A 76 0.50 3.19 1.12
C VAL A 76 -0.05 2.42 -0.07
N ILE A 77 -0.94 1.44 0.17
CA ILE A 77 -1.66 0.73 -0.87
C ILE A 77 -3.16 0.70 -0.54
N PRO A 78 -4.06 0.81 -1.54
CA PRO A 78 -5.48 0.61 -1.30
C PRO A 78 -5.80 -0.88 -1.14
N GLN A 79 -6.85 -1.18 -0.38
CA GLN A 79 -7.51 -2.48 -0.36
C GLN A 79 -8.23 -2.79 -1.69
N THR A 80 -8.52 -4.07 -1.94
CA THR A 80 -9.34 -4.49 -3.10
C THR A 80 -10.82 -4.37 -2.80
N THR A 81 -11.26 -4.81 -1.62
CA THR A 81 -12.63 -4.61 -1.10
C THR A 81 -12.58 -4.36 0.41
N GLY A 82 -13.72 -3.93 0.96
CA GLY A 82 -13.92 -3.69 2.38
C GLY A 82 -13.52 -2.27 2.81
N ILE A 83 -13.77 -1.97 4.08
CA ILE A 83 -13.63 -0.62 4.64
C ILE A 83 -12.36 -0.55 5.47
N VAL A 84 -11.61 0.53 5.27
CA VAL A 84 -10.49 0.95 6.12
C VAL A 84 -10.80 2.38 6.55
N ASP A 85 -11.05 2.58 7.83
CA ASP A 85 -11.24 3.90 8.43
C ASP A 85 -10.14 4.15 9.46
N VAL A 86 -9.36 5.21 9.24
CA VAL A 86 -8.18 5.55 10.03
C VAL A 86 -8.32 7.01 10.47
N ARG A 87 -8.41 7.22 11.78
CA ARG A 87 -8.73 8.52 12.36
C ARG A 87 -7.49 9.18 12.94
N GLY A 88 -6.69 9.80 12.08
CA GLY A 88 -5.48 10.52 12.48
C GLY A 88 -4.36 10.36 11.47
N GLU A 89 -3.27 11.09 11.68
CA GLU A 89 -2.10 11.01 10.81
C GLU A 89 -1.29 9.74 11.09
N THR A 90 -0.96 9.02 10.01
CA THR A 90 -0.15 7.80 10.08
C THR A 90 1.29 8.08 9.67
N SER A 91 2.24 7.45 10.35
CA SER A 91 3.64 7.42 9.93
C SER A 91 4.14 5.98 9.92
N ILE A 92 4.75 5.56 8.82
CA ILE A 92 5.28 4.20 8.65
C ILE A 92 6.80 4.19 8.76
N VAL A 93 7.30 3.28 9.58
CA VAL A 93 8.71 2.94 9.73
C VAL A 93 8.94 1.54 9.21
N ALA A 94 9.45 1.45 7.98
CA ALA A 94 9.87 0.19 7.39
C ALA A 94 11.40 0.20 7.18
N ILE A 95 12.02 -0.99 7.12
CA ILE A 95 13.44 -1.16 6.76
C ILE A 95 13.79 -0.42 5.45
N LYS A 96 12.84 -0.40 4.50
CA LYS A 96 12.88 0.49 3.33
C LYS A 96 12.16 1.78 3.70
N SER A 97 12.82 2.64 4.44
CA SER A 97 12.26 3.86 5.03
C SER A 97 11.84 4.93 3.99
N GLY A 98 11.60 4.59 2.72
CA GLY A 98 11.17 5.54 1.70
C GLY A 98 12.19 6.64 1.38
N LEU A 99 13.43 6.52 1.87
CA LEU A 99 14.49 7.50 1.64
C LEU A 99 14.90 7.52 0.16
N ARG A 100 15.08 8.72 -0.38
CA ARG A 100 15.59 8.96 -1.73
C ARG A 100 17.11 8.82 -1.71
N GLY A 101 17.61 7.76 -2.34
CA GLY A 101 19.04 7.44 -2.35
C GLY A 101 19.95 8.50 -3.00
N GLN A 102 19.41 9.35 -3.89
CA GLN A 102 20.18 10.43 -4.51
C GLN A 102 20.30 11.67 -3.64
N LEU A 103 19.45 11.82 -2.63
CA LEU A 103 19.46 12.93 -1.68
C LEU A 103 20.33 12.58 -0.47
N THR A 104 20.87 13.59 0.19
CA THR A 104 21.55 13.49 1.47
C THR A 104 20.60 13.10 2.60
N GLY A 105 21.13 12.72 3.76
CA GLY A 105 20.32 12.46 4.95
C GLY A 105 19.51 13.69 5.36
N LEU A 106 20.15 14.86 5.39
CA LEU A 106 19.50 16.14 5.72
C LEU A 106 18.34 16.47 4.76
N GLU A 107 18.56 16.33 3.45
CA GLU A 107 17.51 16.55 2.45
C GLU A 107 16.36 15.55 2.59
N ASN A 108 16.64 14.31 3.00
CA ASN A 108 15.60 13.31 3.26
C ASN A 108 14.78 13.65 4.52
N ILE A 109 15.39 14.19 5.57
CA ILE A 109 14.67 14.69 6.77
C ILE A 109 13.67 15.76 6.33
N ARG A 110 14.15 16.79 5.64
CA ARG A 110 13.31 17.90 5.15
C ARG A 110 12.22 17.41 4.21
N LEU A 111 12.56 16.60 3.20
CA LEU A 111 11.61 16.08 2.21
C LEU A 111 10.45 15.36 2.89
N LYS A 112 10.75 14.45 3.82
CA LYS A 112 9.72 13.67 4.49
C LYS A 112 8.84 14.51 5.39
N ALA A 113 9.43 15.42 6.16
CA ALA A 113 8.66 16.28 7.04
C ALA A 113 7.72 17.20 6.25
N LEU A 114 8.20 17.76 5.13
CA LEU A 114 7.35 18.51 4.18
C LEU A 114 6.22 17.65 3.59
N MET A 115 6.50 16.38 3.26
CA MET A 115 5.48 15.45 2.75
C MET A 115 4.39 15.14 3.79
N MET A 116 4.70 15.29 5.08
CA MET A 116 3.75 15.15 6.18
C MET A 116 3.08 16.47 6.56
N GLY A 117 3.27 17.53 5.76
CA GLY A 117 2.60 18.82 5.95
C GLY A 117 3.29 19.77 6.93
N MET A 118 4.48 19.43 7.43
CA MET A 118 5.22 20.32 8.34
C MET A 118 5.76 21.54 7.60
N THR A 119 5.78 22.68 8.29
CA THR A 119 6.42 23.92 7.85
C THR A 119 7.93 23.87 8.03
N ASN A 120 8.68 24.69 7.28
CA ASN A 120 10.13 24.78 7.47
C ASN A 120 10.53 25.15 8.92
N GLN A 121 9.73 25.95 9.61
CA GLN A 121 9.99 26.33 11.00
C GLN A 121 9.88 25.13 11.96
N GLU A 122 8.85 24.29 11.79
CA GLU A 122 8.70 23.06 12.59
C GLU A 122 9.82 22.07 12.28
N ILE A 123 10.23 21.98 11.02
CA ILE A 123 11.33 21.12 10.58
C ILE A 123 12.65 21.54 11.22
N ASP A 124 12.97 22.83 11.18
CA ASP A 124 14.18 23.36 11.78
C ASP A 124 14.18 23.17 13.30
N GLY A 125 12.99 23.22 13.94
CA GLY A 125 12.82 22.99 15.38
C GLY A 125 13.07 21.54 15.82
N MET A 126 12.82 20.55 14.97
CA MET A 126 13.06 19.12 15.30
C MET A 126 14.37 18.57 14.72
N LEU A 127 15.08 19.35 13.90
CA LEU A 127 16.19 18.83 13.09
C LEU A 127 17.32 18.26 13.95
N ASP A 128 17.73 19.00 14.98
CA ASP A 128 18.83 18.59 15.86
C ASP A 128 18.49 17.30 16.62
N ASP A 129 17.24 17.16 17.07
CA ASP A 129 16.76 15.95 17.76
C ASP A 129 16.76 14.74 16.81
N VAL A 130 16.30 14.92 15.57
CA VAL A 130 16.36 13.86 14.54
C VAL A 130 17.80 13.42 14.29
N VAL A 131 18.73 14.37 14.17
CA VAL A 131 20.14 14.08 13.91
C VAL A 131 20.78 13.36 15.09
N ALA A 132 20.54 13.83 16.31
CA ALA A 132 21.03 13.22 17.54
C ALA A 132 20.46 11.81 17.76
N PHE A 133 19.18 11.60 17.43
CA PHE A 133 18.55 10.29 17.52
C PHE A 133 19.12 9.32 16.48
N ALA A 134 19.25 9.76 15.22
CA ALA A 134 19.74 8.91 14.13
C ALA A 134 21.18 8.45 14.34
N ASP A 135 22.02 9.29 14.95
CA ASP A 135 23.40 8.97 15.34
C ASP A 135 24.21 8.36 14.17
N ILE A 136 24.26 9.11 13.06
CA ILE A 136 24.98 8.74 11.81
C ILE A 136 26.14 9.68 11.48
N GLY A 137 26.39 10.71 12.31
CA GLY A 137 27.48 11.67 12.15
C GLY A 137 27.51 12.36 10.78
N ASP A 138 28.72 12.57 10.24
CA ASP A 138 28.96 13.29 8.98
C ASP A 138 28.29 12.66 7.76
N PHE A 139 27.88 11.38 7.84
CA PHE A 139 27.12 10.76 6.77
C PHE A 139 25.80 11.47 6.51
N LEU A 140 25.25 12.23 7.47
CA LEU A 140 24.07 13.06 7.27
C LEU A 140 24.14 13.92 6.00
N TYR A 141 25.34 14.42 5.67
CA TYR A 141 25.59 15.27 4.51
C TYR A 141 25.98 14.50 3.24
N GLN A 142 25.97 13.16 3.30
CA GLN A 142 26.27 12.27 2.18
C GLN A 142 24.99 11.68 1.57
N PRO A 143 24.95 11.42 0.25
CA PRO A 143 23.81 10.79 -0.40
C PRO A 143 23.44 9.43 0.22
N VAL A 144 22.16 9.21 0.53
CA VAL A 144 21.67 7.99 1.23
C VAL A 144 22.00 6.69 0.50
N LYS A 145 22.26 6.71 -0.82
CA LYS A 145 22.72 5.52 -1.55
C LYS A 145 24.03 4.94 -0.99
N SER A 146 24.89 5.74 -0.36
CA SER A 146 26.14 5.27 0.27
C SER A 146 25.94 4.67 1.66
N TYR A 147 24.75 4.81 2.25
CA TYR A 147 24.49 4.37 3.62
C TYR A 147 24.37 2.85 3.70
N SER A 148 24.82 2.30 4.83
CA SER A 148 24.48 0.92 5.23
C SER A 148 22.97 0.77 5.47
N SER A 149 22.48 -0.48 5.49
CA SER A 149 21.08 -0.76 5.85
C SER A 149 20.73 -0.27 7.25
N GLY A 150 21.67 -0.37 8.21
CA GLY A 150 21.51 0.13 9.57
C GLY A 150 21.30 1.65 9.58
N MET A 151 22.16 2.42 8.93
CA MET A 151 22.04 3.88 8.87
C MET A 151 20.73 4.35 8.22
N LYS A 152 20.30 3.68 7.12
CA LYS A 152 19.01 3.96 6.47
C LYS A 152 17.83 3.74 7.41
N SER A 153 17.93 2.70 8.24
CA SER A 153 16.88 2.36 9.20
C SER A 153 16.88 3.31 10.38
N ARG A 154 18.07 3.69 10.90
CA ARG A 154 18.21 4.69 11.97
C ARG A 154 17.63 6.03 11.57
N LEU A 155 18.05 6.57 10.43
CA LEU A 155 17.52 7.83 9.91
C LEU A 155 16.02 7.73 9.61
N GLY A 156 15.58 6.61 9.05
CA GLY A 156 14.18 6.33 8.78
C GLY A 156 13.29 6.38 10.03
N PHE A 157 13.74 5.72 11.10
CA PHE A 157 13.07 5.68 12.39
C PHE A 157 13.12 7.05 13.06
N ALA A 158 14.29 7.69 13.11
CA ALA A 158 14.47 9.02 13.70
C ALA A 158 13.49 10.04 13.09
N ILE A 159 13.39 10.11 11.76
CA ILE A 159 12.44 11.01 11.10
C ILE A 159 10.99 10.68 11.51
N ALA A 160 10.62 9.40 11.47
CA ALA A 160 9.24 8.99 11.68
C ALA A 160 8.73 9.25 13.11
N VAL A 161 9.61 9.16 14.13
CA VAL A 161 9.23 9.43 15.52
C VAL A 161 9.30 10.91 15.92
N HIS A 162 9.98 11.76 15.15
CA HIS A 162 9.99 13.22 15.42
C HIS A 162 8.91 13.98 14.64
N ILE A 163 8.30 13.36 13.62
CA ILE A 163 7.07 13.87 12.97
C ILE A 163 5.87 13.85 13.94
N ASN A 164 5.95 13.11 15.05
CA ASN A 164 4.92 13.03 16.09
C ASN A 164 3.51 12.62 15.58
N PRO A 165 3.39 11.48 14.87
CA PRO A 165 2.11 11.02 14.30
C PRO A 165 1.08 10.64 15.38
N ASP A 166 -0.20 10.56 15.01
CA ASP A 166 -1.24 9.95 15.86
C ASP A 166 -1.11 8.42 15.90
N ILE A 167 -0.70 7.85 14.77
CA ILE A 167 -0.62 6.41 14.54
C ILE A 167 0.77 6.07 14.00
N LEU A 168 1.57 5.34 14.78
CA LEU A 168 2.89 4.88 14.38
C LEU A 168 2.83 3.41 13.92
N ILE A 169 3.29 3.14 12.71
CA ILE A 169 3.35 1.79 12.15
C ILE A 169 4.81 1.39 12.01
N ILE A 170 5.22 0.31 12.67
CA ILE A 170 6.60 -0.16 12.68
C ILE A 170 6.63 -1.54 12.03
N ASP A 171 7.22 -1.64 10.83
CA ASP A 171 7.34 -2.87 10.06
C ASP A 171 8.78 -3.38 9.99
N GLU A 172 9.10 -4.33 10.88
CA GLU A 172 10.41 -4.99 11.02
C GLU A 172 11.61 -4.03 11.25
N ALA A 173 11.35 -2.75 11.53
CA ALA A 173 12.38 -1.72 11.59
C ALA A 173 13.25 -1.74 12.87
N LEU A 174 12.89 -2.53 13.89
CA LEU A 174 13.68 -2.62 15.13
C LEU A 174 14.82 -3.66 15.07
N SER A 175 14.90 -4.45 14.00
CA SER A 175 15.92 -5.51 13.88
C SER A 175 17.21 -5.04 13.19
N VAL A 176 17.31 -3.75 12.87
CA VAL A 176 18.33 -3.15 12.02
C VAL A 176 19.05 -2.04 12.81
N GLY A 177 20.07 -2.42 13.58
CA GLY A 177 20.83 -1.52 14.44
C GLY A 177 21.72 -2.29 15.43
N ASP A 178 22.42 -1.54 16.30
CA ASP A 178 23.04 -2.09 17.50
C ASP A 178 22.03 -2.08 18.68
N ASP A 179 22.41 -2.73 19.78
CA ASP A 179 21.57 -2.82 20.98
C ASP A 179 21.27 -1.44 21.57
N THR A 180 22.24 -0.52 21.54
CA THR A 180 22.07 0.86 22.01
C THR A 180 20.95 1.58 21.26
N PHE A 181 20.94 1.52 19.93
CA PHE A 181 19.88 2.12 19.13
C PHE A 181 18.54 1.41 19.32
N TYR A 182 18.55 0.09 19.48
CA TYR A 182 17.33 -0.66 19.81
C TYR A 182 16.69 -0.18 21.11
N GLN A 183 17.47 0.05 22.17
CA GLN A 183 16.95 0.59 23.44
C GLN A 183 16.35 1.99 23.24
N LYS A 184 17.03 2.89 22.51
CA LYS A 184 16.47 4.22 22.17
C LYS A 184 15.11 4.11 21.47
N CYS A 185 14.96 3.18 20.53
CA CYS A 185 13.69 2.95 19.85
C CYS A 185 12.59 2.43 20.80
N VAL A 186 12.92 1.50 21.70
CA VAL A 186 11.96 0.96 22.68
C VAL A 186 11.52 2.04 23.65
N GLU A 187 12.44 2.87 24.15
CA GLU A 187 12.13 4.00 25.01
C GLU A 187 11.19 4.98 24.30
N LYS A 188 11.47 5.34 23.05
CA LYS A 188 10.61 6.25 22.28
C LYS A 188 9.21 5.66 22.01
N ILE A 189 9.14 4.36 21.73
CA ILE A 189 7.84 3.65 21.60
C ILE A 189 7.06 3.74 22.90
N LYS A 190 7.73 3.55 24.05
CA LYS A 190 7.08 3.65 25.36
C LYS A 190 6.59 5.06 25.65
N GLU A 191 7.39 6.09 25.35
CA GLU A 191 6.97 7.49 25.44
C GLU A 191 5.70 7.74 24.62
N PHE A 192 5.64 7.26 23.38
CA PHE A 192 4.43 7.36 22.54
C PHE A 192 3.23 6.62 23.11
N LYS A 193 3.43 5.45 23.74
CA LYS A 193 2.34 4.77 24.45
C LYS A 193 1.84 5.61 25.63
N ASP A 194 2.75 6.20 26.41
CA ASP A 194 2.42 7.04 27.57
C ASP A 194 1.70 8.34 27.15
N GLU A 195 1.99 8.86 25.95
CA GLU A 195 1.29 9.97 25.31
C GLU A 195 -0.09 9.59 24.72
N GLY A 196 -0.46 8.32 24.73
CA GLY A 196 -1.72 7.83 24.15
C GLY A 196 -1.72 7.72 22.63
N LYS A 197 -0.54 7.66 22.00
CA LYS A 197 -0.41 7.39 20.56
C LYS A 197 -0.73 5.92 20.27
N THR A 198 -1.29 5.66 19.09
CA THR A 198 -1.67 4.30 18.68
C THR A 198 -0.53 3.68 17.88
N ILE A 199 -0.19 2.42 18.12
CA ILE A 199 0.98 1.78 17.50
C ILE A 199 0.58 0.45 16.83
N ILE A 200 0.94 0.27 15.57
CA ILE A 200 0.89 -1.03 14.89
C ILE A 200 2.31 -1.57 14.80
N PHE A 201 2.57 -2.68 15.49
CA PHE A 201 3.90 -3.25 15.58
C PHE A 201 4.00 -4.59 14.85
N VAL A 202 4.75 -4.64 13.75
CA VAL A 202 4.98 -5.87 12.98
C VAL A 202 6.39 -6.38 13.28
N SER A 203 6.47 -7.57 13.90
CA SER A 203 7.76 -8.18 14.23
C SER A 203 7.70 -9.71 14.12
N HIS A 204 8.84 -10.28 13.75
CA HIS A 204 9.09 -11.72 13.82
C HIS A 204 9.57 -12.17 15.21
N SER A 205 9.93 -11.24 16.10
CA SER A 205 10.38 -11.53 17.45
C SER A 205 9.20 -11.51 18.42
N LEU A 206 8.79 -12.69 18.88
CA LEU A 206 7.70 -12.81 19.86
C LEU A 206 8.03 -12.13 21.20
N LYS A 207 9.32 -12.08 21.57
CA LYS A 207 9.77 -11.36 22.77
C LYS A 207 9.51 -9.86 22.66
N GLN A 208 9.71 -9.28 21.48
CA GLN A 208 9.41 -7.85 21.25
C GLN A 208 7.89 -7.60 21.29
N ILE A 209 7.11 -8.49 20.68
CA ILE A 209 5.65 -8.43 20.71
C ILE A 209 5.14 -8.45 22.16
N GLU A 210 5.61 -9.41 22.97
CA GLU A 210 5.23 -9.54 24.38
C GLU A 210 5.62 -8.34 25.25
N MET A 211 6.72 -7.66 24.92
CA MET A 211 7.21 -6.51 25.68
C MET A 211 6.46 -5.22 25.33
N ILE A 212 6.03 -5.07 24.08
CA ILE A 212 5.57 -3.79 23.52
C ILE A 212 4.05 -3.75 23.34
N CYS A 213 3.42 -4.87 22.98
CA CYS A 213 2.03 -4.90 22.52
C CYS A 213 1.03 -5.20 23.62
N ASP A 214 -0.11 -4.53 23.58
CA ASP A 214 -1.23 -4.75 24.50
C ASP A 214 -2.15 -5.88 23.97
N ARG A 215 -2.37 -5.86 22.65
CA ARG A 215 -3.10 -6.90 21.91
C ARG A 215 -2.29 -7.36 20.71
N VAL A 216 -2.64 -8.54 20.20
CA VAL A 216 -2.00 -9.14 19.04
C VAL A 216 -3.05 -9.69 18.08
N ALA A 217 -2.84 -9.44 16.80
CA ALA A 217 -3.54 -10.08 15.69
C ALA A 217 -2.62 -11.10 15.01
N TRP A 218 -3.00 -12.37 15.08
CA TRP A 218 -2.34 -13.46 14.37
C TRP A 218 -2.95 -13.62 12.98
N ILE A 219 -2.16 -13.29 11.95
CA ILE A 219 -2.52 -13.40 10.55
C ILE A 219 -1.82 -14.62 9.94
N GLN A 220 -2.56 -15.46 9.23
CA GLN A 220 -2.06 -16.67 8.59
C GLN A 220 -2.64 -16.83 7.19
N TYR A 221 -1.78 -16.70 6.17
CA TYR A 221 -2.14 -16.82 4.74
C TYR A 221 -3.38 -16.00 4.34
N GLY A 222 -3.43 -14.74 4.79
CA GLY A 222 -4.51 -13.81 4.47
C GLY A 222 -5.74 -13.89 5.37
N ASP A 223 -5.80 -14.84 6.32
CA ASP A 223 -6.87 -14.93 7.32
C ASP A 223 -6.42 -14.35 8.66
N LEU A 224 -7.34 -13.68 9.37
CA LEU A 224 -7.18 -13.37 10.79
C LEU A 224 -7.53 -14.62 11.60
N LYS A 225 -6.52 -15.30 12.15
CA LYS A 225 -6.74 -16.53 12.93
C LYS A 225 -7.20 -16.25 14.34
N GLN A 226 -6.64 -15.23 14.95
CA GLN A 226 -6.96 -14.84 16.31
C GLN A 226 -6.59 -13.37 16.52
N ILE A 227 -7.38 -12.68 17.33
CA ILE A 227 -7.04 -11.35 17.85
C ILE A 227 -7.45 -11.30 19.32
N GLY A 228 -6.63 -10.69 20.17
CA GLY A 228 -6.89 -10.63 21.60
C GLY A 228 -5.69 -10.12 22.38
N ALA A 229 -5.72 -10.30 23.70
CA ALA A 229 -4.60 -9.96 24.57
C ALA A 229 -3.31 -10.68 24.13
N THR A 230 -2.17 -10.02 24.30
CA THR A 230 -0.88 -10.49 23.79
C THR A 230 -0.50 -11.90 24.28
N GLU A 231 -0.57 -12.17 25.57
CA GLU A 231 -0.13 -13.44 26.16
C GLU A 231 -0.85 -14.68 25.59
N PRO A 232 -2.20 -14.77 25.59
CA PRO A 232 -2.90 -15.96 25.08
C PRO A 232 -2.66 -16.17 23.57
N VAL A 233 -2.71 -15.10 22.77
CA VAL A 233 -2.52 -15.21 21.31
C VAL A 233 -1.09 -15.62 20.97
N VAL A 234 -0.09 -15.08 21.67
CA VAL A 234 1.31 -15.46 21.46
C VAL A 234 1.55 -16.90 21.89
N LYS A 235 0.91 -17.38 22.97
CA LYS A 235 0.99 -18.78 23.39
C LYS A 235 0.47 -19.74 22.31
N GLU A 236 -0.72 -19.50 21.78
CA GLU A 236 -1.29 -20.32 20.70
C GLU A 236 -0.42 -20.28 19.44
N TYR A 237 0.10 -19.11 19.09
CA TYR A 237 1.03 -18.99 17.97
C TYR A 237 2.34 -19.76 18.20
N ARG A 238 2.89 -19.77 19.42
CA ARG A 238 4.08 -20.59 19.76
C ARG A 238 3.79 -22.08 19.60
N GLU A 239 2.62 -22.54 20.01
CA GLU A 239 2.19 -23.93 19.84
C GLU A 239 2.08 -24.29 18.35
N PHE A 240 1.48 -23.42 17.55
CA PHE A 240 1.44 -23.56 16.09
C PHE A 240 2.86 -23.65 15.50
N ILE A 241 3.79 -22.77 15.90
CA ILE A 241 5.16 -22.79 15.39
C ILE A 241 5.89 -24.07 15.82
N LYS A 242 5.69 -24.54 17.06
CA LYS A 242 6.27 -25.80 17.56
C LYS A 242 5.77 -26.99 16.73
N TRP A 243 4.46 -27.08 16.52
CA TRP A 243 3.85 -28.07 15.65
C TRP A 243 4.41 -28.00 14.23
N PHE A 244 4.41 -26.81 13.61
CA PHE A 244 4.87 -26.61 12.24
C PHE A 244 6.35 -26.99 12.08
N LYS A 245 7.20 -26.67 13.07
CA LYS A 245 8.62 -27.06 13.06
C LYS A 245 8.82 -28.57 13.22
N ALA A 246 7.96 -29.27 13.96
CA ALA A 246 8.01 -30.72 14.15
C ALA A 246 7.63 -31.52 12.90
N LEU A 247 6.87 -30.93 11.97
CA LEU A 247 6.48 -31.58 10.72
C LEU A 247 7.67 -31.99 9.84
N SER A 248 7.51 -33.09 9.11
CA SER A 248 8.46 -33.51 8.08
C SER A 248 8.58 -32.45 6.96
N LYS A 249 9.68 -32.46 6.20
CA LYS A 249 9.86 -31.55 5.06
C LYS A 249 8.74 -31.72 4.01
N LYS A 250 8.21 -32.94 3.85
CA LYS A 250 7.10 -33.25 2.94
C LYS A 250 5.80 -32.62 3.44
N ASP A 251 5.49 -32.76 4.72
CA ASP A 251 4.24 -32.24 5.30
C ASP A 251 4.25 -30.72 5.41
N LYS A 252 5.39 -30.11 5.72
CA LYS A 252 5.57 -28.64 5.66
C LYS A 252 5.23 -28.11 4.27
N ARG A 253 5.77 -28.75 3.22
CA ARG A 253 5.50 -28.36 1.83
C ARG A 253 4.03 -28.58 1.45
N LYS A 254 3.43 -29.68 1.90
CA LYS A 254 2.00 -29.98 1.69
C LYS A 254 1.12 -28.89 2.32
N TYR A 255 1.32 -28.60 3.61
CA TYR A 255 0.59 -27.55 4.32
C TYR A 255 0.74 -26.17 3.66
N GLN A 256 1.96 -25.77 3.31
CA GLN A 256 2.21 -24.51 2.62
C GLN A 256 1.55 -24.45 1.24
N LYS A 257 1.55 -25.57 0.50
CA LYS A 257 0.90 -25.64 -0.81
C LYS A 257 -0.61 -25.50 -0.66
N GLU A 258 -1.23 -26.26 0.24
CA GLU A 258 -2.68 -26.18 0.50
C GLU A 258 -3.11 -24.78 0.92
N ALA A 259 -2.35 -24.14 1.81
CA ALA A 259 -2.64 -22.76 2.23
C ALA A 259 -2.52 -21.76 1.08
N LYS A 260 -1.48 -21.87 0.23
CA LYS A 260 -1.32 -21.01 -0.95
C LYS A 260 -2.39 -21.27 -2.01
N GLU A 261 -2.84 -22.51 -2.18
CA GLU A 261 -3.93 -22.81 -3.11
C GLU A 261 -5.25 -22.20 -2.62
N LYS A 262 -5.51 -22.16 -1.30
CA LYS A 262 -6.64 -21.39 -0.74
C LYS A 262 -6.55 -19.89 -0.99
N GLN A 263 -5.33 -19.33 -1.05
CA GLN A 263 -5.15 -17.91 -1.41
C GLN A 263 -5.39 -17.62 -2.88
N LYS A 264 -5.18 -18.60 -3.78
CA LYS A 264 -5.45 -18.43 -5.21
C LYS A 264 -6.93 -18.64 -5.56
N HIS A 265 -7.58 -19.56 -4.87
CA HIS A 265 -8.98 -19.94 -5.12
C HIS A 265 -9.95 -19.27 -4.13
N PHE A 266 -9.55 -18.17 -3.49
CA PHE A 266 -10.47 -17.41 -2.66
C PHE A 266 -11.50 -16.74 -3.56
N ASP A 267 -12.78 -17.03 -3.32
CA ASP A 267 -13.89 -16.46 -4.07
C ASP A 267 -14.52 -15.32 -3.27
N ILE A 268 -14.27 -14.10 -3.73
CA ILE A 268 -14.80 -12.88 -3.10
C ILE A 268 -16.33 -12.84 -3.10
N LYS A 269 -16.99 -13.41 -4.12
CA LYS A 269 -18.47 -13.40 -4.20
C LYS A 269 -19.06 -14.34 -3.17
N ALA A 270 -18.52 -15.55 -3.07
CA ALA A 270 -18.93 -16.52 -2.05
C ALA A 270 -18.72 -15.94 -0.64
N TYR A 271 -17.59 -15.26 -0.40
CA TYR A 271 -17.34 -14.58 0.87
C TYR A 271 -18.32 -13.43 1.14
N GLN A 272 -18.68 -12.63 0.12
CA GLN A 272 -19.68 -11.59 0.26
C GLN A 272 -21.07 -12.16 0.60
N GLU A 273 -21.45 -13.29 -0.01
CA GLU A 273 -22.68 -14.02 0.30
C GLU A 273 -22.70 -14.53 1.74
N GLU A 274 -21.58 -15.07 2.23
CA GLU A 274 -21.40 -15.48 3.63
C GLU A 274 -21.61 -14.31 4.59
N VAL A 275 -20.92 -13.19 4.38
CA VAL A 275 -21.07 -11.97 5.19
C VAL A 275 -22.50 -11.42 5.14
N THR A 276 -23.16 -11.50 3.98
CA THR A 276 -24.55 -11.08 3.82
C THR A 276 -25.49 -11.95 4.65
N ALA A 277 -25.29 -13.28 4.62
CA ALA A 277 -26.10 -14.22 5.39
C ALA A 277 -25.90 -14.01 6.91
N GLU A 278 -24.67 -13.81 7.36
CA GLU A 278 -24.36 -13.52 8.77
C GLU A 278 -25.04 -12.23 9.25
N ARG A 279 -24.94 -11.15 8.46
CA ARG A 279 -25.57 -9.87 8.81
C ARG A 279 -27.09 -9.93 8.76
N GLN A 280 -27.67 -10.68 7.83
CA GLN A 280 -29.12 -10.88 7.75
C GLN A 280 -29.64 -11.66 8.96
N ALA A 281 -28.86 -12.62 9.46
CA ALA A 281 -29.19 -13.34 10.70
C ALA A 281 -29.13 -12.43 11.94
N ALA A 282 -28.20 -11.47 11.97
CA ALA A 282 -28.10 -10.49 13.05
C ALA A 282 -29.16 -9.37 12.97
N GLU A 283 -29.60 -9.01 11.76
CA GLU A 283 -30.59 -7.97 11.48
C GLU A 283 -31.77 -8.53 10.63
N PRO A 284 -32.65 -9.40 11.19
CA PRO A 284 -33.67 -10.10 10.40
C PRO A 284 -34.67 -9.18 9.71
N ASP A 285 -34.97 -8.04 10.34
CA ASP A 285 -35.98 -7.08 9.88
C ASP A 285 -35.42 -6.06 8.87
N ASN A 286 -34.11 -6.06 8.59
CA ASN A 286 -33.50 -5.15 7.63
C ASN A 286 -33.58 -5.75 6.20
N PRO A 287 -34.38 -5.20 5.28
CA PRO A 287 -34.49 -5.69 3.90
C PRO A 287 -33.31 -5.23 3.02
N HIS A 288 -32.46 -4.34 3.53
CA HIS A 288 -31.37 -3.71 2.77
C HIS A 288 -29.99 -4.31 3.03
N VAL A 289 -29.88 -5.36 3.87
CA VAL A 289 -28.60 -5.98 4.25
C VAL A 289 -27.71 -6.30 3.05
N ALA A 290 -28.25 -6.93 2.00
CA ALA A 290 -27.47 -7.27 0.81
C ALA A 290 -26.89 -6.03 0.11
N LYS A 291 -27.67 -4.95 0.03
CA LYS A 291 -27.23 -3.69 -0.56
C LYS A 291 -26.21 -2.98 0.32
N ASP A 292 -26.40 -3.02 1.64
CA ASP A 292 -25.49 -2.41 2.62
C ASP A 292 -24.14 -3.14 2.63
N VAL A 293 -24.13 -4.48 2.60
CA VAL A 293 -22.91 -5.28 2.48
C VAL A 293 -22.20 -5.01 1.14
N GLN A 294 -22.95 -4.94 0.04
CA GLN A 294 -22.35 -4.56 -1.25
C GLN A 294 -21.74 -3.16 -1.20
N HIS A 295 -22.43 -2.20 -0.58
CA HIS A 295 -21.89 -0.87 -0.39
C HIS A 295 -20.60 -0.91 0.45
N ASP A 296 -20.61 -1.59 1.60
CA ASP A 296 -19.44 -1.68 2.49
C ASP A 296 -18.23 -2.34 1.80
N PHE A 297 -18.44 -3.29 0.89
CA PHE A 297 -17.34 -3.92 0.17
C PHE A 297 -16.71 -3.02 -0.88
N TYR A 298 -17.47 -2.12 -1.50
CA TYR A 298 -17.04 -1.44 -2.73
C TYR A 298 -17.07 0.09 -2.66
N SER A 299 -17.61 0.71 -1.61
CA SER A 299 -17.77 2.17 -1.52
C SER A 299 -16.44 2.93 -1.45
N SER A 300 -15.44 2.36 -0.80
CA SER A 300 -14.09 2.93 -0.69
C SER A 300 -13.16 2.52 -1.83
N VAL A 301 -13.64 1.70 -2.77
CA VAL A 301 -12.84 1.17 -3.88
C VAL A 301 -13.00 2.08 -5.09
N ILE A 302 -11.89 2.56 -5.63
CA ILE A 302 -11.89 3.33 -6.88
C ILE A 302 -12.27 2.36 -8.01
N SER A 303 -13.42 2.57 -8.64
CA SER A 303 -13.88 1.73 -9.76
C SER A 303 -12.81 1.66 -10.86
N GLU A 304 -12.36 0.45 -11.17
CA GLU A 304 -11.44 0.18 -12.28
C GLU A 304 -12.08 0.42 -13.64
N THR A 305 -13.42 0.35 -13.70
CA THR A 305 -14.15 0.59 -14.94
C THR A 305 -14.46 2.08 -15.11
N MET A 306 -14.07 2.63 -16.25
CA MET A 306 -14.47 3.98 -16.65
C MET A 306 -16.00 4.04 -16.88
N PRO A 307 -16.70 5.01 -16.28
CA PRO A 307 -18.09 5.31 -16.64
C PRO A 307 -18.23 5.54 -18.14
N LEU A 308 -19.41 5.23 -18.71
CA LEU A 308 -19.65 5.38 -20.16
C LEU A 308 -19.33 6.80 -20.67
N ARG A 309 -19.66 7.83 -19.87
CA ARG A 309 -19.34 9.24 -20.19
C ARG A 309 -17.83 9.47 -20.31
N THR A 310 -17.06 8.90 -19.39
CA THR A 310 -15.60 8.99 -19.39
C THR A 310 -15.01 8.23 -20.59
N LYS A 311 -15.54 7.04 -20.92
CA LYS A 311 -15.13 6.30 -22.13
C LYS A 311 -15.36 7.11 -23.41
N ILE A 312 -16.55 7.70 -23.56
CA ILE A 312 -16.88 8.55 -24.72
C ILE A 312 -15.93 9.74 -24.79
N PHE A 313 -15.68 10.41 -23.67
CA PHE A 313 -14.76 11.54 -23.60
C PHE A 313 -13.31 11.15 -23.96
N SER A 314 -12.81 10.03 -23.43
CA SER A 314 -11.46 9.52 -23.75
C SER A 314 -11.32 9.15 -25.22
N TRP A 315 -12.33 8.52 -25.83
CA TRP A 315 -12.35 8.24 -27.27
C TRP A 315 -12.39 9.52 -28.11
N ALA A 316 -13.20 10.51 -27.72
CA ALA A 316 -13.24 11.80 -28.40
C ALA A 316 -11.87 12.50 -28.32
N LEU A 317 -11.23 12.51 -27.15
CA LEU A 317 -9.90 13.07 -26.97
C LEU A 317 -8.86 12.35 -27.83
N LEU A 318 -8.89 11.01 -27.87
CA LEU A 318 -7.98 10.21 -28.71
C LEU A 318 -8.16 10.54 -30.19
N ILE A 319 -9.40 10.64 -30.67
CA ILE A 319 -9.71 11.00 -32.06
C ILE A 319 -9.17 12.40 -32.39
N VAL A 320 -9.36 13.37 -31.49
CA VAL A 320 -8.79 14.72 -31.65
C VAL A 320 -7.27 14.70 -31.68
N LEU A 321 -6.63 13.90 -30.82
CA LEU A 321 -5.17 13.79 -30.75
C LEU A 321 -4.58 13.15 -32.01
N VAL A 322 -5.22 12.09 -32.52
CA VAL A 322 -4.88 11.45 -33.79
C VAL A 322 -5.10 12.41 -34.96
N PHE A 323 -6.21 13.15 -34.97
CA PHE A 323 -6.48 14.17 -35.98
C PHE A 323 -5.41 15.26 -35.99
N LEU A 324 -5.05 15.80 -34.82
CA LEU A 324 -3.98 16.80 -34.69
C LEU A 324 -2.62 16.26 -35.13
N MET A 325 -2.29 15.00 -34.81
CA MET A 325 -1.08 14.35 -35.33
C MET A 325 -1.10 14.26 -36.85
N LEU A 326 -2.22 13.85 -37.44
CA LEU A 326 -2.37 13.76 -38.88
C LEU A 326 -2.28 15.13 -39.57
N VAL A 327 -2.89 16.16 -39.00
CA VAL A 327 -2.76 17.56 -39.46
C VAL A 327 -1.28 17.96 -39.45
N ASN A 328 -0.59 17.75 -38.32
CA ASN A 328 0.82 18.08 -38.16
C ASN A 328 1.73 17.33 -39.17
N VAL A 329 1.47 16.04 -39.39
CA VAL A 329 2.23 15.21 -40.35
C VAL A 329 1.95 15.62 -41.80
N SER A 330 0.70 16.02 -42.12
CA SER A 330 0.33 16.47 -43.46
C SER A 330 0.91 17.83 -43.85
N GLY A 331 1.36 18.63 -42.87
CA GLY A 331 1.89 19.98 -43.10
C GLY A 331 0.82 21.02 -43.47
N HIS A 332 -0.46 20.67 -43.40
CA HIS A 332 -1.58 21.59 -43.63
C HIS A 332 -2.00 22.32 -42.35
N SER A 333 -2.55 23.53 -42.50
CA SER A 333 -3.15 24.25 -41.37
C SER A 333 -4.44 23.59 -40.90
N LEU A 334 -4.74 23.71 -39.60
CA LEU A 334 -5.94 23.14 -38.98
C LEU A 334 -7.22 23.57 -39.72
N THR A 335 -7.31 24.84 -40.11
CA THR A 335 -8.46 25.41 -40.83
C THR A 335 -8.66 24.77 -42.21
N ASN A 336 -7.58 24.46 -42.92
CA ASN A 336 -7.65 23.85 -44.25
C ASN A 336 -8.10 22.40 -44.16
N VAL A 337 -7.62 21.67 -43.16
CA VAL A 337 -8.02 20.27 -42.94
C VAL A 337 -9.47 20.15 -42.46
N VAL A 338 -9.94 21.08 -41.62
CA VAL A 338 -11.35 21.09 -41.17
C VAL A 338 -12.32 21.38 -42.31
N SER A 339 -11.93 22.25 -43.26
CA SER A 339 -12.74 22.60 -44.42
C SER A 339 -12.63 21.58 -45.57
N ASN A 340 -11.49 20.90 -45.71
CA ASN A 340 -11.23 19.88 -46.72
C ASN A 340 -10.58 18.63 -46.11
N PRO A 341 -11.36 17.72 -45.52
CA PRO A 341 -10.83 16.56 -44.79
C PRO A 341 -9.96 15.61 -45.64
N SER A 342 -10.17 15.59 -46.96
CA SER A 342 -9.39 14.78 -47.91
C SER A 342 -7.93 15.21 -48.02
N SER A 343 -7.57 16.44 -47.64
CA SER A 343 -6.19 16.94 -47.72
C SER A 343 -5.23 16.25 -46.76
N ILE A 344 -5.74 15.57 -45.71
CA ILE A 344 -4.92 14.81 -44.76
C ILE A 344 -4.19 13.65 -45.44
N LEU A 345 -4.84 13.01 -46.43
CA LEU A 345 -4.34 11.80 -47.08
C LEU A 345 -3.45 12.10 -48.29
N HIS A 346 -3.36 13.37 -48.69
CA HIS A 346 -2.55 13.83 -49.81
C HIS A 346 -1.42 14.71 -49.28
N PRO A 347 -0.26 14.13 -48.90
CA PRO A 347 0.88 14.94 -48.53
C PRO A 347 1.23 15.84 -49.73
N THR A 348 1.29 17.15 -49.52
CA THR A 348 1.87 18.06 -50.50
C THR A 348 3.37 17.82 -50.57
N SER A 349 3.78 16.80 -51.32
CA SER A 349 5.17 16.65 -51.72
C SER A 349 5.47 17.63 -52.84
N THR A 350 5.95 18.82 -52.48
CA THR A 350 6.83 19.59 -53.37
C THR A 350 7.97 20.15 -52.55
N LEU A 351 9.01 19.34 -52.34
CA LEU A 351 10.37 19.88 -52.18
C LEU A 351 10.73 20.54 -53.51
N VAL A 352 10.44 21.83 -53.63
CA VAL A 352 10.89 22.63 -54.77
C VAL A 352 12.36 22.97 -54.50
N GLY A 353 13.27 22.28 -55.21
CA GLY A 353 14.65 22.75 -55.33
C GLY A 353 14.67 24.18 -55.90
N PRO A 354 15.65 25.02 -55.55
CA PRO A 354 15.60 26.45 -55.86
C PRO A 354 15.55 26.65 -57.37
N GLY A 355 14.41 27.14 -57.89
CA GLY A 355 14.31 27.67 -59.26
C GLY A 355 13.26 27.10 -60.21
N VAL A 356 12.18 26.41 -59.76
CA VAL A 356 11.10 26.02 -60.69
C VAL A 356 9.71 26.37 -60.16
N THR A 357 9.13 27.44 -60.70
CA THR A 357 7.69 27.73 -60.66
C THR A 357 6.97 26.87 -61.69
N LYS A 358 5.99 26.06 -61.29
CA LYS A 358 4.89 25.67 -62.18
C LYS A 358 3.55 25.64 -61.46
N SER A 359 2.65 26.45 -62.02
CA SER A 359 1.20 26.42 -61.84
C SER A 359 0.64 25.05 -62.18
N VAL A 360 -0.24 24.52 -61.31
CA VAL A 360 -1.36 23.66 -61.72
C VAL A 360 -2.56 23.95 -60.80
N LYS A 361 -3.75 23.98 -61.42
CA LYS A 361 -5.09 24.23 -60.89
C LYS A 361 -5.49 23.35 -59.71
#